data_AF-A2C549-F1
#
_entry.id   AF-A2C549-F1
#
_cell.length_a   1.000
_cell.length_b   1.000
_cell.length_c   1.000
_cell.angle_alpha   90.00
_cell.angle_beta   90.00
_cell.angle_gamma   90.00
#
_symmetry.space_group_name_H-M   'P 1'
#
loop_
_entity.id
_entity.type
_entity.pdbx_description
1 polymer ?
#
loop_
_entity_poly.entity_id
_entity_poly.type
_entity_poly.pdbx_seq_one_letter_code
_entity_poly.pdbx_strand_id
1 'polypeptide(L)'
;MAQLHDLRLRLLVQQESEQISKSQPNDLDLSIVQARCLCWLTLLAEAHEDQANDAEGRSDTEQAMGWFADSMRLRDVIQVVTSIEIPLPESSELDNHEEGGGFFSGEPPMTA
;
A
#
# COMPACT_ATOMS: atom_id res chain seq x y z
N MET A 1 -21.35 6.58 -14.66
CA MET A 1 -20.55 5.49 -15.27
C MET A 1 -19.21 5.34 -14.55
N ALA A 2 -18.34 6.37 -14.51
CA ALA A 2 -17.04 6.31 -13.83
C ALA A 2 -17.09 5.88 -12.35
N GLN A 3 -18.05 6.39 -11.56
CA GLN A 3 -18.21 6.03 -10.14
C GLN A 3 -18.54 4.55 -9.90
N LEU A 4 -19.26 3.91 -10.84
CA LEU A 4 -19.63 2.50 -10.71
C LEU A 4 -18.45 1.58 -11.08
N HIS A 5 -17.64 1.99 -12.07
CA HIS A 5 -16.37 1.33 -12.38
C HIS A 5 -15.36 1.45 -11.25
N ASP A 6 -15.26 2.63 -10.63
CA ASP A 6 -14.40 2.88 -9.48
C ASP A 6 -14.79 2.05 -8.25
N LEU A 7 -16.09 2.00 -7.91
CA LEU A 7 -16.57 1.13 -6.84
C LEU A 7 -16.30 -0.36 -7.11
N ARG A 8 -16.51 -0.80 -8.35
CA ARG A 8 -16.24 -2.20 -8.75
C ARG A 8 -14.75 -2.54 -8.63
N LEU A 9 -13.87 -1.61 -9.01
CA LEU A 9 -12.43 -1.80 -8.91
C LEU A 9 -12.00 -1.88 -7.44
N ARG A 10 -12.50 -0.98 -6.59
CA ARG A 10 -12.24 -1.02 -5.14
C ARG A 10 -12.65 -2.34 -4.50
N LEU A 11 -13.84 -2.83 -4.83
CA LEU A 11 -14.33 -4.12 -4.32
C LEU A 11 -13.47 -5.31 -4.80
N LEU A 12 -13.03 -5.32 -6.06
CA LEU A 12 -12.13 -6.35 -6.60
C LEU A 12 -10.78 -6.34 -5.87
N VAL A 13 -10.18 -5.16 -5.68
CA VAL A 13 -8.91 -5.01 -4.96
C VAL A 13 -9.06 -5.48 -3.52
N GLN A 14 -10.16 -5.14 -2.86
CA GLN A 14 -10.44 -5.57 -1.49
C GLN A 14 -10.60 -7.10 -1.39
N GLN A 15 -11.34 -7.71 -2.32
CA GLN A 15 -11.53 -9.16 -2.38
C GLN A 15 -10.21 -9.91 -2.62
N GLU A 16 -9.41 -9.48 -3.58
CA GLU A 16 -8.11 -10.09 -3.87
C GLU A 16 -7.13 -9.91 -2.71
N SER A 17 -7.11 -8.72 -2.07
CA SER A 17 -6.32 -8.47 -0.86
C SER A 17 -6.68 -9.44 0.27
N GLU A 18 -7.97 -9.65 0.50
CA GLU A 18 -8.46 -10.62 1.50
C GLU A 18 -8.07 -12.07 1.14
N GLN A 19 -8.12 -12.43 -0.16
CA GLN A 19 -7.71 -13.74 -0.63
C GLN A 19 -6.20 -13.97 -0.47
N ILE A 20 -5.37 -12.98 -0.79
CA ILE A 20 -3.91 -13.02 -0.65
C ILE A 20 -3.54 -13.14 0.83
N SER A 21 -4.16 -12.32 1.68
CA SER A 21 -3.95 -12.37 3.14
C SER A 21 -4.28 -13.75 3.72
N LYS A 22 -5.35 -14.40 3.26
CA LYS A 22 -5.73 -15.75 3.70
C LYS A 22 -4.83 -16.86 3.16
N SER A 23 -4.28 -16.70 1.96
CA SER A 23 -3.51 -17.75 1.28
C SER A 23 -2.00 -17.68 1.55
N GLN A 24 -1.45 -16.51 1.86
CA GLN A 24 -0.01 -16.30 2.12
C GLN A 24 0.26 -15.29 3.27
N PRO A 25 -0.28 -15.52 4.48
CA PRO A 25 -0.20 -14.54 5.58
C PRO A 25 1.23 -14.23 6.06
N ASN A 26 2.18 -15.15 5.89
CA ASN A 26 3.54 -15.01 6.43
C ASN A 26 4.62 -14.63 5.40
N ASP A 27 4.31 -14.68 4.10
CA ASP A 27 5.32 -14.49 3.03
C ASP A 27 5.15 -13.19 2.24
N LEU A 28 4.00 -12.51 2.35
CA LEU A 28 3.74 -11.30 1.55
C LEU A 28 3.17 -10.16 2.39
N ASP A 29 4.07 -9.27 2.82
CA ASP A 29 3.70 -8.01 3.45
C ASP A 29 3.10 -7.06 2.39
N LEU A 30 1.78 -6.89 2.44
CA LEU A 30 1.03 -6.03 1.52
C LEU A 30 1.51 -4.57 1.58
N SER A 31 2.03 -4.09 2.72
CA SER A 31 2.58 -2.73 2.84
C SER A 31 3.84 -2.56 2.00
N ILE A 32 4.69 -3.57 1.96
CA ILE A 32 5.88 -3.60 1.10
C ILE A 32 5.47 -3.65 -0.37
N VAL A 33 4.43 -4.42 -0.71
CA VAL A 33 3.91 -4.48 -2.09
C VAL A 33 3.39 -3.11 -2.53
N GLN A 34 2.56 -2.46 -1.71
CA GLN A 34 2.03 -1.13 -2.01
C GLN A 34 3.16 -0.10 -2.17
N ALA A 35 4.13 -0.09 -1.26
CA ALA A 35 5.29 0.80 -1.35
C ALA A 35 6.10 0.60 -2.65
N ARG A 36 6.32 -0.66 -3.06
CA ARG A 36 6.99 -0.98 -4.34
C ARG A 36 6.17 -0.54 -5.54
N CYS A 37 4.85 -0.76 -5.53
CA CYS A 37 3.96 -0.30 -6.59
C CYS A 37 4.01 1.22 -6.73
N LEU A 38 3.91 1.96 -5.62
CA LEU A 38 3.98 3.42 -5.63
C LEU A 38 5.32 3.92 -6.18
N CYS A 39 6.43 3.29 -5.78
CA CYS A 39 7.76 3.63 -6.29
C CYS A 39 7.85 3.48 -7.81
N TRP A 40 7.45 2.32 -8.35
CA TRP A 40 7.47 2.07 -9.79
C TRP A 40 6.52 2.97 -10.58
N LEU A 41 5.31 3.21 -10.07
CA LEU A 41 4.35 4.10 -10.71
C LEU A 41 4.85 5.55 -10.75
N THR A 42 5.52 5.99 -9.69
CA THR A 42 6.12 7.34 -9.63
C THR A 42 7.22 7.48 -10.67
N LEU A 43 8.16 6.52 -10.73
CA LEU A 43 9.22 6.51 -11.74
C LEU A 43 8.67 6.49 -13.17
N LEU A 44 7.59 5.73 -13.40
CA LEU A 44 6.97 5.66 -14.71
C LEU A 44 6.30 6.99 -15.09
N ALA A 45 5.61 7.64 -14.15
CA ALA A 45 4.97 8.94 -14.37
C ALA A 45 6.01 10.02 -14.70
N GLU A 46 7.13 10.05 -13.97
CA GLU A 46 8.27 10.95 -14.24
C GLU A 46 8.85 10.70 -15.63
N ALA A 47 9.08 9.43 -16.00
CA ALA A 47 9.59 9.11 -17.33
C ALA A 47 8.66 9.59 -18.46
N HIS A 48 7.33 9.51 -18.29
CA HIS A 48 6.38 10.02 -19.29
C HIS A 48 6.39 11.55 -19.34
N GLU A 49 6.57 12.24 -18.20
CA GLU A 49 6.75 13.68 -18.17
C GLU A 49 8.04 14.12 -18.88
N ASP A 50 9.14 13.39 -18.69
CA ASP A 50 10.39 13.62 -19.42
C ASP A 50 10.22 13.42 -20.94
N GLN A 51 9.48 12.38 -21.37
CA GLN A 51 9.16 12.18 -22.79
C GLN A 51 8.28 13.29 -23.35
N ALA A 52 7.32 13.82 -22.57
CA ALA A 52 6.50 14.95 -22.98
C ALA A 52 7.37 16.19 -23.22
N ASN A 53 8.31 16.47 -22.31
CA ASN A 53 9.25 17.60 -22.42
C ASN A 53 10.20 17.46 -23.62
N ASP A 54 10.72 16.26 -23.91
CA ASP A 54 11.56 16.00 -25.09
C ASP A 54 10.77 16.19 -26.40
N ALA A 55 9.52 15.71 -26.46
CA ALA A 55 8.65 15.93 -27.61
C ALA A 55 8.30 17.41 -27.81
N GLU A 56 8.02 18.13 -26.72
CA GLU A 56 7.77 19.58 -26.75
C GLU A 56 9.01 20.33 -27.26
N GLY A 57 10.21 19.95 -26.81
CA GLY A 57 11.48 20.50 -27.28
C GLY A 57 11.72 20.30 -28.78
N ARG A 58 11.13 19.25 -29.37
CA ARG A 58 11.14 18.97 -30.82
C ARG A 58 9.96 19.62 -31.58
N SER A 59 9.14 20.40 -30.89
CA SER A 59 7.90 20.99 -31.40
C SER A 59 6.87 19.96 -31.88
N ASP A 60 6.96 18.71 -31.40
CA ASP A 60 5.97 17.66 -31.65
C ASP A 60 4.86 17.71 -30.59
N THR A 61 3.94 18.66 -30.79
CA THR A 61 2.87 18.95 -29.83
C THR A 61 1.91 17.78 -29.64
N GLU A 62 1.67 16.97 -30.68
CA GLU A 62 0.77 15.82 -30.59
C GLU A 62 1.35 14.74 -29.68
N GLN A 63 2.63 14.39 -29.87
CA GLN A 63 3.30 13.43 -28.99
C GLN A 63 3.47 13.97 -27.56
N ALA A 64 3.83 15.24 -27.41
CA ALA A 64 3.96 15.87 -26.09
C ALA A 64 2.65 15.78 -25.28
N MET A 65 1.52 16.08 -25.93
CA MET A 65 0.20 15.95 -25.30
C MET A 65 -0.17 14.50 -24.97
N GLY A 66 0.20 13.54 -25.82
CA GLY A 66 -0.01 12.11 -25.56
C GLY A 66 0.72 11.65 -24.30
N TRP A 67 2.02 11.92 -24.23
CA TRP A 67 2.86 11.58 -23.08
C TRP A 67 2.41 12.27 -21.79
N PHE A 68 2.03 13.55 -21.88
CA PHE A 68 1.49 14.28 -20.73
C PHE A 68 0.16 13.69 -20.24
N ALA A 69 -0.73 13.30 -21.16
CA ALA A 69 -1.98 12.64 -20.78
C ALA A 69 -1.71 11.30 -20.07
N ASP A 70 -0.71 10.53 -20.51
CA ASP A 70 -0.30 9.31 -19.84
C ASP A 70 0.32 9.54 -18.46
N SER A 71 1.16 10.57 -18.28
CA SER A 71 1.72 10.91 -16.97
C SER A 71 0.62 11.30 -15.98
N MET A 72 -0.38 12.07 -16.44
CA MET A 72 -1.55 12.43 -15.62
C MET A 72 -2.38 11.21 -15.24
N ARG A 73 -2.62 10.27 -16.18
CA ARG A 73 -3.30 9.00 -15.88
C ARG A 73 -2.54 8.18 -14.85
N LEU A 74 -1.21 8.13 -14.91
CA LEU A 74 -0.39 7.44 -13.91
C LEU A 74 -0.49 8.11 -12.53
N ARG A 75 -0.55 9.44 -12.47
CA ARG A 75 -0.79 10.18 -11.22
C ARG A 75 -2.14 9.85 -10.58
N ASP A 76 -3.19 9.68 -11.40
CA ASP A 76 -4.48 9.21 -10.91
C ASP A 76 -4.39 7.78 -10.34
N VAL A 77 -3.65 6.87 -10.99
CA VAL A 77 -3.42 5.51 -10.49
C VAL A 77 -2.63 5.51 -9.17
N ILE A 78 -1.61 6.37 -9.03
CA ILE A 78 -0.87 6.55 -7.78
C ILE A 78 -1.82 6.93 -6.65
N GLN A 79 -2.78 7.84 -6.90
CA GLN A 79 -3.76 8.23 -5.91
C GLN A 79 -4.68 7.06 -5.52
N VAL A 80 -5.12 6.25 -6.49
CA VAL A 80 -5.91 5.05 -6.22
C VAL A 80 -5.13 4.07 -5.34
N VAL A 81 -3.88 3.75 -5.69
CA VAL A 81 -3.04 2.82 -4.92
C VAL A 81 -2.78 3.34 -3.50
N THR A 82 -2.55 4.65 -3.36
CA THR A 82 -2.36 5.31 -2.05
C THR A 82 -3.60 5.21 -1.17
N SER A 83 -4.81 5.23 -1.77
CA SER A 83 -6.07 5.13 -1.03
C SER A 83 -6.43 3.71 -0.57
N ILE A 84 -5.67 2.69 -0.96
CA ILE A 84 -5.90 1.31 -0.52
C ILE A 84 -5.49 1.18 0.94
N GLU A 85 -6.47 0.90 1.81
CA GLU A 85 -6.23 0.57 3.20
C GLU A 85 -5.68 -0.86 3.31
N ILE A 86 -4.53 -1.00 3.99
CA ILE A 86 -3.92 -2.30 4.25
C ILE A 86 -4.30 -2.71 5.67
N PRO A 87 -4.98 -3.85 5.85
CA PRO A 87 -5.27 -4.37 7.18
C PRO A 87 -3.96 -4.55 7.93
N LEU A 88 -3.85 -3.91 9.11
CA LEU A 88 -2.76 -4.23 10.03
C LEU A 88 -2.91 -5.70 10.40
N PRO A 89 -1.83 -6.50 10.40
CA PRO A 89 -1.90 -7.84 10.95
C PRO A 89 -2.40 -7.69 12.38
N GLU A 90 -3.49 -8.38 12.72
CA GLU A 90 -3.95 -8.45 14.10
C GLU A 90 -2.74 -8.85 14.93
N SER A 91 -2.30 -7.96 15.80
CA SER A 91 -1.23 -8.24 16.74
C SER A 91 -1.68 -9.48 17.48
N SER A 92 -1.11 -10.64 17.13
CA SER A 92 -1.45 -11.93 17.72
C SER A 92 -1.62 -11.70 19.21
N GLU A 93 -2.83 -11.90 19.71
CA GLU A 93 -3.15 -11.80 21.13
C GLU A 93 -2.22 -12.78 21.87
N LEU A 94 -1.06 -12.28 22.32
CA LEU A 94 -0.24 -12.90 23.35
C LEU A 94 -0.87 -12.64 24.73
N ASP A 95 -2.21 -12.63 24.79
CA ASP A 95 -2.96 -12.45 26.01
C ASP A 95 -4.12 -13.44 26.00
N ASN A 96 -3.81 -14.71 26.32
CA ASN A 96 -4.69 -15.62 27.05
C ASN A 96 -4.02 -16.97 27.30
N HIS A 97 -3.30 -17.06 28.43
CA HIS A 97 -3.39 -18.22 29.32
C HIS A 97 -3.47 -17.72 30.77
N GLU A 98 -4.72 -17.60 31.22
CA GLU A 98 -5.25 -18.01 32.52
C GLU A 98 -4.68 -17.39 33.82
N GLU A 99 -5.48 -16.45 34.37
CA GLU A 99 -6.01 -16.38 35.74
C GLU A 99 -5.30 -17.11 36.91
N GLY A 100 -5.07 -16.36 38.00
CA GLY A 100 -5.31 -16.90 39.35
C GLY A 100 -4.34 -16.52 40.47
N GLY A 101 -4.61 -15.38 41.13
CA GLY A 101 -4.56 -15.20 42.60
C GLY A 101 -3.27 -15.52 43.39
N GLY A 102 -2.70 -14.49 44.03
CA GLY A 102 -1.78 -14.71 45.17
C GLY A 102 -0.97 -13.51 45.62
N PHE A 103 -1.57 -12.63 46.42
CA PHE A 103 -0.86 -11.78 47.37
C PHE A 103 -0.01 -12.66 48.30
N PHE A 104 1.33 -12.53 48.33
CA PHE A 104 2.17 -12.67 49.54
C PHE A 104 3.65 -12.32 49.28
N SER A 105 4.10 -11.31 50.03
CA SER A 105 5.44 -10.93 50.54
C SER A 105 6.70 -11.73 50.18
N GLY A 106 7.80 -11.01 49.90
CA GLY A 106 9.15 -11.56 50.12
C GLY A 106 10.31 -10.80 49.46
N GLU A 107 10.61 -9.59 49.92
CA GLU A 107 11.91 -8.94 49.66
C GLU A 107 13.03 -9.75 50.35
N PRO A 108 14.13 -10.15 49.69
CA PRO A 108 15.18 -10.91 50.35
C PRO A 108 16.08 -9.98 51.20
N PRO A 109 16.51 -10.40 52.41
CA PRO A 109 17.39 -9.58 53.23
C PRO A 109 18.83 -9.65 52.68
N MET A 110 19.45 -8.49 52.46
CA MET A 110 20.90 -8.38 52.30
C MET A 110 21.57 -8.83 53.59
N THR A 111 22.28 -9.95 53.55
CA THR A 111 23.12 -10.44 54.65
C THR A 111 24.46 -9.71 54.68
N ALA A 112 24.73 -9.11 55.84
CA ALA A 112 26.00 -8.79 56.53
C ALA A 112 27.28 -8.55 55.70
#